data_AF-A0A847XU88-F1
#
_entry.id   AF-A0A847XU88-F1
#
_cell.length_a   1.000
_cell.length_b   1.000
_cell.length_c   1.000
_cell.angle_alpha   90.00
_cell.angle_beta   90.00
_cell.angle_gamma   90.00
#
_symmetry.space_group_name_H-M   'P 1'
#
loop_
_entity.id
_entity.type
_entity.pdbx_description
1 polymer ?
#
loop_
_entity_poly.entity_id
_entity_poly.type
_entity_poly.pdbx_seq_one_letter_code
_entity_poly.pdbx_strand_id
1 'polypeptide(L)'
;MLDLNGNNIADDKSDIRPQPNKHSRNLFFREYRYFLLPIKRNFQYDWLEEDVKTPEDLETKKHIILQKTIRNLKTLEFASGELRHKIVDDFQNCMALQIGAKRSLVINDENFHPNIYENWPNLIVFINMNPSIQKIWIQEDKRVFKDIKTIRRFLEVNLNLLLRKKNLQIHINPITDNFEFWQLLQQYKGSISNIRFELLAPNMSDVTKNVSEQFNDFQRRINSTQTTLDFSSDKDSCLNLDPNDETLQGFARYSTEGGGGTSIQVKGKKKRIALTENPKGVAIEEKLILTSDNEINTRLLREQLE
;
A
#
# COMPACT_ATOMS: atom_id res chain seq x y z
N MET A 1 24.48 -63.14 21.85
CA MET A 1 25.74 -63.81 21.49
C MET A 1 26.83 -62.78 21.62
N LEU A 2 27.81 -63.01 22.51
CA LEU A 2 29.04 -62.21 22.63
C LEU A 2 30.09 -62.79 21.69
N ASP A 3 30.90 -61.94 21.08
CA ASP A 3 32.08 -62.33 20.30
C ASP A 3 33.37 -62.19 21.12
N LEU A 4 34.42 -62.88 20.63
CA LEU A 4 35.59 -63.34 21.37
C LEU A 4 36.61 -62.26 21.81
N ASN A 5 36.25 -60.98 21.78
CA ASN A 5 37.10 -59.87 22.25
C ASN A 5 36.44 -58.96 23.30
N GLY A 6 35.28 -59.33 23.86
CA GLY A 6 34.75 -58.68 25.06
C GLY A 6 34.37 -57.19 24.91
N ASN A 7 34.03 -56.74 23.69
CA ASN A 7 33.55 -55.38 23.46
C ASN A 7 32.03 -55.35 23.31
N ASN A 8 31.41 -54.38 23.98
CA ASN A 8 29.98 -54.10 23.90
C ASN A 8 29.58 -53.71 22.47
N ILE A 9 28.58 -54.40 21.91
CA ILE A 9 27.78 -53.91 20.80
C ILE A 9 26.82 -52.87 21.36
N ALA A 10 27.27 -51.61 21.41
CA ALA A 10 26.38 -50.46 21.50
C ALA A 10 26.32 -49.86 20.08
N ASP A 11 25.33 -50.30 19.31
CA ASP A 11 24.99 -49.68 18.03
C ASP A 11 24.56 -48.24 18.28
N ASP A 12 25.43 -47.36 17.80
CA ASP A 12 25.24 -46.01 17.30
C ASP A 12 23.77 -45.65 17.00
N LYS A 13 23.10 -45.09 18.02
CA LYS A 13 22.03 -44.12 17.77
C LYS A 13 22.68 -42.76 17.79
N SER A 14 23.17 -42.33 16.63
CA SER A 14 23.46 -40.94 16.34
C SER A 14 22.29 -40.10 16.86
N ASP A 15 22.60 -39.29 17.87
CA ASP A 15 21.72 -38.34 18.54
C ASP A 15 21.33 -37.28 17.49
N ILE A 16 20.34 -37.57 16.64
CA ILE A 16 19.69 -36.58 15.77
C ILE A 16 18.85 -35.71 16.70
N ARG A 17 19.52 -34.81 17.40
CA ARG A 17 18.86 -33.66 17.99
C ARG A 17 18.34 -32.84 16.82
N PRO A 18 17.02 -32.59 16.70
CA PRO A 18 16.55 -31.64 15.71
C PRO A 18 17.25 -30.31 15.99
N GLN A 19 18.07 -29.87 15.04
CA GLN A 19 18.62 -28.52 15.03
C GLN A 19 17.44 -27.55 15.20
N PRO A 20 17.53 -26.56 16.10
CA PRO A 20 16.45 -25.64 16.34
C PRO A 20 16.08 -24.97 15.01
N ASN A 21 14.81 -25.10 14.66
CA ASN A 21 14.21 -24.63 13.42
C ASN A 21 14.66 -23.18 13.18
N LYS A 22 15.44 -22.96 12.11
CA LYS A 22 15.93 -21.66 11.67
C LYS A 22 14.73 -20.70 11.65
N HIS A 23 14.67 -19.77 12.61
CA HIS A 23 13.51 -18.92 12.87
C HIS A 23 12.89 -18.43 11.55
N SER A 24 11.68 -18.91 11.23
CA SER A 24 10.96 -18.43 10.05
C SER A 24 10.70 -16.95 10.23
N ARG A 25 11.34 -16.15 9.39
CA ARG A 25 11.19 -14.70 9.44
C ARG A 25 9.81 -14.32 8.92
N ASN A 26 9.05 -13.54 9.68
CA ASN A 26 7.81 -12.96 9.19
C ASN A 26 8.10 -11.64 8.48
N LEU A 27 7.53 -11.49 7.29
CA LEU A 27 7.49 -10.25 6.52
C LEU A 27 6.14 -9.58 6.77
N PHE A 28 6.16 -8.30 7.10
CA PHE A 28 4.95 -7.53 7.37
C PHE A 28 4.66 -6.63 6.16
N PHE A 29 3.45 -6.70 5.63
CA PHE A 29 2.99 -5.92 4.49
C PHE A 29 1.88 -4.98 4.91
N ARG A 30 1.90 -3.73 4.42
CA ARG A 30 0.83 -2.76 4.60
C ARG A 30 -0.04 -2.66 3.35
N GLU A 31 -1.34 -2.65 3.56
CA GLU A 31 -2.35 -2.61 2.50
C GLU A 31 -2.71 -1.20 2.06
N TYR A 32 -2.77 -1.02 0.75
CA TYR A 32 -3.19 0.23 0.10
C TYR A 32 -4.14 -0.08 -1.05
N ARG A 33 -5.12 0.79 -1.26
CA ARG A 33 -5.89 0.86 -2.50
C ARG A 33 -5.28 1.94 -3.37
N TYR A 34 -5.24 1.71 -4.68
CA TYR A 34 -4.85 2.76 -5.61
C TYR A 34 -5.99 3.12 -6.57
N PHE A 35 -6.00 4.38 -7.00
CA PHE A 35 -6.93 4.90 -8.00
C PHE A 35 -6.15 5.42 -9.18
N LEU A 36 -6.51 4.97 -10.39
CA LEU A 36 -6.01 5.51 -11.65
C LEU A 36 -7.06 6.44 -12.24
N LEU A 37 -6.75 7.73 -12.26
CA LEU A 37 -7.66 8.78 -12.70
C LEU A 37 -7.09 9.55 -13.91
N PRO A 38 -7.92 9.92 -14.89
CA PRO A 38 -7.49 10.83 -15.95
C PRO A 38 -7.20 12.23 -15.39
N ILE A 39 -6.14 12.87 -15.87
CA ILE A 39 -5.79 14.25 -15.48
C ILE A 39 -6.72 15.24 -16.20
N LYS A 40 -6.92 15.03 -17.50
CA LYS A 40 -7.87 15.76 -18.33
C LYS A 40 -8.88 14.76 -18.88
N ARG A 41 -10.18 15.04 -18.76
CA ARG A 41 -11.24 14.25 -19.42
C ARG A 41 -11.60 14.75 -20.81
N ASN A 42 -11.39 16.04 -21.08
CA ASN A 42 -11.59 16.67 -22.39
C ASN A 42 -10.23 16.95 -23.02
N PHE A 43 -9.74 16.05 -23.85
CA PHE A 43 -8.45 16.19 -24.51
C PHE A 43 -8.43 15.44 -25.84
N GLN A 44 -7.73 16.01 -26.82
CA GLN A 44 -7.39 15.35 -28.08
C GLN A 44 -6.02 14.70 -27.88
N TYR A 45 -5.92 13.39 -28.11
CA TYR A 45 -4.62 12.71 -28.10
C TYR A 45 -3.77 13.17 -29.27
N ASP A 46 -2.46 13.30 -29.03
CA ASP A 46 -1.47 13.39 -30.09
C ASP A 46 -1.46 12.06 -30.86
N TRP A 47 -1.49 12.13 -32.19
CA TRP A 47 -1.52 10.99 -33.12
C TRP A 47 -0.36 9.99 -32.96
N LEU A 48 0.64 10.33 -32.15
CA LEU A 48 1.84 9.55 -31.84
C LEU A 48 1.64 8.45 -30.78
N GLU A 49 0.53 8.45 -30.03
CA GLU A 49 0.20 7.36 -29.10
C GLU A 49 -0.87 6.44 -29.68
N GLU A 50 -0.43 5.40 -30.40
CA GLU A 50 -1.29 4.55 -31.25
C GLU A 50 -2.47 3.84 -30.54
N ASP A 51 -2.44 3.72 -29.20
CA ASP A 51 -3.34 2.85 -28.42
C ASP A 51 -4.54 3.52 -27.73
N VAL A 52 -4.56 4.86 -27.55
CA VAL A 52 -5.65 5.53 -26.81
C VAL A 52 -6.13 6.73 -27.60
N LYS A 53 -7.37 6.67 -28.12
CA LYS A 53 -7.92 7.71 -29.01
C LYS A 53 -9.06 8.48 -28.38
N THR A 54 -9.75 7.86 -27.43
CA THR A 54 -10.90 8.44 -26.73
C THR A 54 -10.74 8.38 -25.20
N PRO A 55 -11.50 9.19 -24.44
CA PRO A 55 -11.57 9.05 -22.98
C PRO A 55 -12.06 7.66 -22.52
N GLU A 56 -12.93 7.01 -23.30
CA GLU A 56 -13.43 5.66 -23.02
C GLU A 56 -12.35 4.59 -23.21
N ASP A 57 -11.50 4.75 -24.23
CA ASP A 57 -10.30 3.91 -24.40
C ASP A 57 -9.37 4.05 -23.19
N LEU A 58 -9.20 5.27 -22.67
CA LEU A 58 -8.34 5.52 -21.50
C LEU A 58 -8.88 4.81 -20.26
N GLU A 59 -10.18 4.89 -20.01
CA GLU A 59 -10.81 4.22 -18.86
C GLU A 59 -10.69 2.70 -18.95
N THR A 60 -10.85 2.13 -20.14
CA THR A 60 -10.74 0.68 -20.36
C THR A 60 -9.28 0.21 -20.28
N LYS A 61 -8.33 0.98 -20.82
CA LYS A 61 -6.91 0.57 -20.96
C LYS A 61 -6.00 1.05 -19.83
N LYS A 62 -6.47 1.86 -18.88
CA LYS A 62 -5.63 2.42 -17.80
C LYS A 62 -4.81 1.38 -17.02
N HIS A 63 -5.35 0.19 -16.82
CA HIS A 63 -4.63 -0.91 -16.15
C HIS A 63 -3.47 -1.46 -16.99
N ILE A 64 -3.66 -1.60 -18.31
CA ILE A 64 -2.61 -1.99 -19.26
C ILE A 64 -1.54 -0.90 -19.31
N ILE A 65 -1.93 0.37 -19.30
CA ILE A 65 -1.01 1.50 -19.29
C ILE A 65 -0.18 1.50 -18.00
N LEU A 66 -0.79 1.23 -16.84
CA LEU A 66 -0.07 1.08 -15.58
C LEU A 66 0.93 -0.09 -15.66
N GLN A 67 0.51 -1.26 -16.14
CA GLN A 67 1.39 -2.42 -16.28
C GLN A 67 2.58 -2.13 -17.19
N LYS A 68 2.34 -1.54 -18.38
CA LYS A 68 3.40 -1.10 -19.31
C LYS A 68 4.33 -0.06 -18.64
N THR A 69 3.77 0.87 -17.86
CA THR A 69 4.54 1.90 -17.16
C THR A 69 5.48 1.30 -16.12
N ILE A 70 4.99 0.34 -15.33
CA ILE A 70 5.80 -0.32 -14.31
C ILE A 70 6.86 -1.22 -14.97
N ARG A 71 6.52 -1.97 -16.03
CA ARG A 71 7.49 -2.79 -16.78
C ARG A 71 8.63 -1.98 -17.38
N ASN A 72 8.33 -0.76 -17.85
CA ASN A 72 9.31 0.13 -18.46
C ASN A 72 9.99 1.07 -17.45
N LEU A 73 9.78 0.87 -16.16
CA LEU A 73 10.41 1.64 -15.11
C LEU A 73 11.92 1.36 -15.12
N LYS A 74 12.72 2.28 -15.68
CA LYS A 74 14.18 2.12 -15.77
C LYS A 74 14.90 2.63 -14.52
N THR A 75 14.44 3.75 -13.98
CA THR A 75 15.05 4.41 -12.82
C THR A 75 13.95 4.91 -11.88
N LEU A 76 14.26 4.89 -10.60
CA LEU A 76 13.43 5.46 -9.55
C LEU A 76 14.19 6.63 -8.92
N GLU A 77 13.59 7.81 -8.94
CA GLU A 77 14.16 9.02 -8.36
C GLU A 77 13.82 9.12 -6.88
N PHE A 78 14.86 9.30 -6.06
CA PHE A 78 14.69 9.50 -4.63
C PHE A 78 15.66 10.56 -4.11
N ALA A 79 15.08 11.61 -3.50
CA ALA A 79 15.85 12.79 -3.09
C ALA A 79 16.91 12.51 -2.02
N SER A 80 16.79 11.41 -1.27
CA SER A 80 17.68 11.11 -0.12
C SER A 80 18.60 9.91 -0.31
N GLY A 81 18.81 9.44 -1.54
CA GLY A 81 19.84 8.44 -1.84
C GLY A 81 19.61 7.64 -3.11
N GLU A 82 20.56 6.74 -3.41
CA GLU A 82 20.48 5.82 -4.54
C GLU A 82 19.49 4.68 -4.23
N LEU A 83 18.53 4.48 -5.11
CA LEU A 83 17.61 3.35 -5.10
C LEU A 83 17.82 2.51 -6.35
N ARG A 84 17.67 1.20 -6.20
CA ARG A 84 17.62 0.24 -7.30
C ARG A 84 16.35 -0.57 -7.16
N HIS A 85 15.76 -0.94 -8.29
CA HIS A 85 14.65 -1.88 -8.29
C HIS A 85 14.87 -3.01 -9.26
N LYS A 86 14.25 -4.15 -8.96
CA LYS A 86 14.14 -5.31 -9.84
C LYS A 86 12.66 -5.67 -9.92
N ILE A 87 12.16 -5.84 -11.14
CA ILE A 87 10.87 -6.49 -11.35
C ILE A 87 11.11 -7.99 -11.24
N VAL A 88 10.44 -8.63 -10.30
CA VAL A 88 10.67 -10.04 -10.00
C VAL A 88 9.94 -10.89 -11.02
N ASP A 89 8.63 -10.67 -11.17
CA ASP A 89 7.76 -11.54 -11.96
C ASP A 89 6.37 -10.88 -12.18
N ASP A 90 5.63 -11.35 -13.18
CA ASP A 90 4.29 -10.92 -13.58
C ASP A 90 3.38 -12.14 -13.73
N PHE A 91 2.42 -12.28 -12.82
CA PHE A 91 1.46 -13.38 -12.81
C PHE A 91 0.03 -12.84 -12.76
N GLN A 92 -0.77 -13.11 -13.80
CA GLN A 92 -2.22 -12.80 -13.84
C GLN A 92 -2.56 -11.37 -13.36
N ASN A 93 -1.97 -10.35 -14.00
CA ASN A 93 -2.14 -8.93 -13.65
C ASN A 93 -1.55 -8.53 -12.28
N CYS A 94 -0.77 -9.39 -11.65
CA CYS A 94 -0.05 -9.06 -10.43
C CYS A 94 1.44 -8.92 -10.72
N MET A 95 2.10 -7.99 -10.04
CA MET A 95 3.52 -7.73 -10.20
C MET A 95 4.20 -7.55 -8.86
N ALA A 96 5.36 -8.18 -8.69
CA ALA A 96 6.23 -7.97 -7.54
C ALA A 96 7.46 -7.14 -7.95
N LEU A 97 7.74 -6.09 -7.18
CA LEU A 97 8.94 -5.28 -7.30
C LEU A 97 9.79 -5.43 -6.03
N GLN A 98 11.07 -5.66 -6.20
CA GLN A 98 12.05 -5.49 -5.13
C GLN A 98 12.65 -4.09 -5.24
N ILE A 99 12.65 -3.35 -4.15
CA ILE A 99 13.23 -2.00 -4.07
C ILE A 99 14.34 -2.02 -3.03
N GLY A 100 15.57 -1.86 -3.48
CA GLY A 100 16.78 -1.76 -2.68
C GLY A 100 17.21 -0.31 -2.46
N ALA A 101 17.64 0.01 -1.25
CA ALA A 101 18.19 1.32 -0.92
C ALA A 101 19.64 1.20 -0.48
N LYS A 102 20.51 2.08 -0.99
CA LYS A 102 21.90 2.14 -0.53
C LYS A 102 21.96 2.59 0.93
N ARG A 103 22.64 1.82 1.77
CA ARG A 103 22.85 2.07 3.20
C ARG A 103 24.29 1.73 3.59
N SER A 104 24.77 2.35 4.65
CA SER A 104 26.04 2.00 5.28
C SER A 104 25.77 1.08 6.46
N LEU A 105 26.42 -0.07 6.50
CA LEU A 105 26.39 -1.00 7.63
C LEU A 105 27.66 -0.80 8.45
N VAL A 106 27.50 -0.46 9.73
CA VAL A 106 28.62 -0.33 10.67
C VAL A 106 28.72 -1.62 11.48
N ILE A 107 29.85 -2.30 11.39
CA ILE A 107 30.17 -3.51 12.17
C ILE A 107 31.39 -3.19 13.03
N ASN A 108 31.23 -3.31 14.34
CA ASN A 108 32.35 -3.10 15.25
C ASN A 108 33.18 -4.40 15.37
N ASP A 109 34.50 -4.28 15.37
CA ASP A 109 35.39 -5.40 15.68
C ASP A 109 35.40 -5.72 17.19
N GLU A 110 36.19 -6.72 17.59
CA GLU A 110 36.38 -7.12 19.00
C GLU A 110 36.97 -5.99 19.87
N ASN A 111 37.62 -5.00 19.26
CA ASN A 111 38.19 -3.82 19.89
C ASN A 111 37.24 -2.60 19.79
N PHE A 112 35.99 -2.83 19.38
CA PHE A 112 34.95 -1.81 19.19
C PHE A 112 35.26 -0.77 18.10
N HIS A 113 36.16 -1.06 17.16
CA HIS A 113 36.42 -0.18 16.03
C HIS A 113 35.37 -0.36 14.92
N PRO A 114 34.78 0.75 14.43
CA PRO A 114 33.72 0.68 13.42
C PRO A 114 34.29 0.42 12.02
N ASN A 115 33.87 -0.68 11.40
CA ASN A 115 34.08 -0.97 9.99
C ASN A 115 32.80 -0.63 9.20
N ILE A 116 32.94 0.18 8.16
CA ILE A 116 31.81 0.65 7.35
C ILE A 116 31.77 -0.13 6.03
N TYR A 117 30.67 -0.84 5.80
CA TYR A 117 30.42 -1.60 4.58
C TYR A 117 29.24 -1.01 3.80
N GLU A 118 29.31 -1.11 2.48
CA GLU A 118 28.17 -0.84 1.62
C GLU A 118 27.13 -1.96 1.76
N ASN A 119 25.86 -1.58 1.94
CA ASN A 119 24.75 -2.50 2.14
C ASN A 119 23.53 -2.08 1.31
N TRP A 120 22.82 -3.06 0.78
CA TRP A 120 21.65 -2.88 -0.08
C TRP A 120 20.45 -3.66 0.47
N PRO A 121 19.91 -3.30 1.64
CA PRO A 121 18.67 -3.88 2.10
C PRO A 121 17.55 -3.56 1.08
N ASN A 122 16.64 -4.50 0.90
CA ASN A 122 15.51 -4.37 -0.01
C ASN A 122 14.19 -4.72 0.66
N LEU A 123 13.12 -4.25 0.04
CA LEU A 123 11.75 -4.55 0.40
C LEU A 123 10.95 -4.97 -0.83
N ILE A 124 9.82 -5.63 -0.59
CA ILE A 124 8.91 -6.09 -1.62
C ILE A 124 7.70 -5.14 -1.72
N VAL A 125 7.36 -4.76 -2.95
CA VAL A 125 6.09 -4.12 -3.30
C VAL A 125 5.33 -5.06 -4.21
N PHE A 126 4.13 -5.47 -3.81
CA PHE A 126 3.25 -6.29 -4.61
C PHE A 126 2.06 -5.47 -5.09
N ILE A 127 1.78 -5.51 -6.39
CA ILE A 127 0.75 -4.68 -7.04
C ILE A 127 -0.20 -5.62 -7.76
N ASN A 128 -1.47 -5.62 -7.36
CA ASN A 128 -2.53 -6.28 -8.10
C ASN A 128 -3.25 -5.26 -9.00
N MET A 129 -3.10 -5.44 -10.31
CA MET A 129 -3.65 -4.56 -11.34
C MET A 129 -5.02 -4.99 -11.88
N ASN A 130 -5.64 -6.01 -11.29
CA ASN A 130 -7.00 -6.39 -11.62
C ASN A 130 -7.95 -5.19 -11.38
N PRO A 131 -8.74 -4.77 -12.38
CA PRO A 131 -9.66 -3.63 -12.26
C PRO A 131 -10.63 -3.70 -11.09
N SER A 132 -10.96 -4.90 -10.60
CA SER A 132 -11.88 -5.10 -9.47
C SER A 132 -11.18 -5.07 -8.10
N ILE A 133 -9.85 -5.21 -8.05
CA ILE A 133 -9.08 -5.31 -6.80
C ILE A 133 -8.31 -4.03 -6.54
N GLN A 134 -7.42 -3.64 -7.48
CA GLN A 134 -6.63 -2.40 -7.46
C GLN A 134 -5.94 -2.12 -6.11
N LYS A 135 -5.14 -3.09 -5.65
CA LYS A 135 -4.43 -3.01 -4.36
C LYS A 135 -2.92 -3.04 -4.53
N ILE A 136 -2.23 -2.40 -3.59
CA ILE A 136 -0.78 -2.44 -3.41
C ILE A 136 -0.48 -2.88 -1.99
N TRP A 137 0.43 -3.83 -1.85
CA TRP A 137 1.00 -4.24 -0.58
C TRP A 137 2.46 -3.84 -0.54
N ILE A 138 2.85 -3.13 0.52
CA ILE A 138 4.22 -2.64 0.68
C ILE A 138 4.81 -3.28 1.93
N GLN A 139 5.92 -4.00 1.78
CA GLN A 139 6.63 -4.59 2.91
C GLN A 139 7.22 -3.49 3.82
N GLU A 140 7.01 -3.62 5.12
CA GLU A 140 7.71 -2.84 6.13
C GLU A 140 9.11 -3.40 6.36
N ASP A 141 10.13 -2.62 6.01
CA ASP A 141 11.50 -2.91 6.39
C ASP A 141 12.25 -1.63 6.79
N LYS A 142 12.43 -1.47 8.10
CA LYS A 142 13.12 -0.31 8.70
C LYS A 142 14.59 -0.19 8.29
N ARG A 143 15.20 -1.27 7.78
CA ARG A 143 16.56 -1.24 7.23
C ARG A 143 16.60 -0.47 5.91
N VAL A 144 15.49 -0.50 5.15
CA VAL A 144 15.35 0.21 3.88
C VAL A 144 14.80 1.61 4.10
N PHE A 145 13.63 1.74 4.71
CA PHE A 145 13.00 3.05 4.98
C PHE A 145 12.45 3.10 6.41
N LYS A 146 12.65 4.24 7.09
CA LYS A 146 12.19 4.43 8.47
C LYS A 146 10.67 4.40 8.61
N ASP A 147 9.95 4.89 7.60
CA ASP A 147 8.50 5.05 7.60
C ASP A 147 7.90 4.56 6.27
N ILE A 148 6.91 3.69 6.36
CA ILE A 148 6.15 3.15 5.23
C ILE A 148 5.46 4.24 4.41
N LYS A 149 5.06 5.36 5.04
CA LYS A 149 4.47 6.53 4.37
C LYS A 149 5.44 7.15 3.37
N THR A 150 6.75 7.07 3.66
CA THR A 150 7.79 7.56 2.76
C THR A 150 7.82 6.73 1.48
N ILE A 151 7.73 5.39 1.60
CA ILE A 151 7.71 4.48 0.45
C ILE A 151 6.45 4.68 -0.38
N ARG A 152 5.28 4.73 0.25
CA ARG A 152 4.01 5.02 -0.42
C ARG A 152 4.08 6.30 -1.24
N ARG A 153 4.52 7.41 -0.61
CA ARG A 153 4.65 8.71 -1.28
C ARG A 153 5.67 8.66 -2.41
N PHE A 154 6.79 7.97 -2.19
CA PHE A 154 7.83 7.79 -3.20
C PHE A 154 7.30 7.04 -4.43
N LEU A 155 6.57 5.94 -4.24
CA LEU A 155 5.93 5.19 -5.33
C LEU A 155 4.94 6.06 -6.09
N GLU A 156 4.07 6.77 -5.36
CA GLU A 156 3.07 7.66 -5.96
C GLU A 156 3.72 8.76 -6.81
N VAL A 157 4.77 9.42 -6.30
CA VAL A 157 5.50 10.46 -7.04
C VAL A 157 6.14 9.89 -8.31
N ASN A 158 6.89 8.80 -8.20
CA ASN A 158 7.61 8.21 -9.33
C ASN A 158 6.69 7.68 -10.42
N LEU A 159 5.62 6.97 -10.04
CA LEU A 159 4.63 6.50 -11.00
C LEU A 159 3.92 7.68 -11.67
N ASN A 160 3.57 8.73 -10.93
CA ASN A 160 2.96 9.92 -11.50
C ASN A 160 3.86 10.68 -12.49
N LEU A 161 5.19 10.68 -12.32
CA LEU A 161 6.10 11.28 -13.30
C LEU A 161 5.98 10.64 -14.69
N LEU A 162 5.72 9.33 -14.73
CA LEU A 162 5.56 8.57 -15.97
C LEU A 162 4.12 8.62 -16.48
N LEU A 163 3.14 8.37 -15.60
CA LEU A 163 1.72 8.31 -15.94
C LEU A 163 1.18 9.66 -16.43
N ARG A 164 1.71 10.80 -15.94
CA ARG A 164 1.29 12.13 -16.39
C ARG A 164 1.46 12.33 -17.89
N LYS A 165 2.50 11.75 -18.48
CA LYS A 165 2.74 11.77 -19.94
C LYS A 165 1.64 11.05 -20.72
N LYS A 166 0.96 10.11 -20.06
CA LYS A 166 -0.17 9.31 -20.56
C LYS A 166 -1.52 9.85 -20.09
N ASN A 167 -1.57 11.10 -19.63
CA ASN A 167 -2.76 11.76 -19.09
C ASN A 167 -3.41 11.00 -17.91
N LEU A 168 -2.64 10.20 -17.17
CA LEU A 168 -3.09 9.48 -15.98
C LEU A 168 -2.37 9.98 -14.73
N GLN A 169 -3.06 9.87 -13.61
CA GLN A 169 -2.47 10.00 -12.28
C GLN A 169 -2.90 8.83 -11.41
N ILE A 170 -1.99 8.38 -10.56
CA ILE A 170 -2.24 7.39 -9.52
C ILE A 170 -2.30 8.07 -8.16
N HIS A 171 -3.29 7.68 -7.36
CA HIS A 171 -3.38 8.00 -5.93
C HIS A 171 -3.28 6.70 -5.14
N ILE A 172 -2.43 6.64 -4.11
CA ILE A 172 -2.24 5.43 -3.29
C ILE A 172 -2.65 5.73 -1.86
N ASN A 173 -3.78 5.18 -1.41
CA ASN A 173 -4.36 5.46 -0.11
C ASN A 173 -4.35 4.21 0.79
N PRO A 174 -4.12 4.38 2.10
CA PRO A 174 -4.11 3.26 3.04
C PRO A 174 -5.51 2.64 3.14
N ILE A 175 -5.55 1.31 3.19
CA ILE A 175 -6.75 0.59 3.64
C ILE A 175 -6.62 0.45 5.15
N THR A 176 -7.52 1.04 5.92
CA THR A 176 -7.47 1.07 7.39
C THR A 176 -8.59 0.25 8.01
N ASP A 177 -8.50 0.06 9.32
CA ASP A 177 -9.52 -0.66 10.06
C ASP A 177 -10.76 0.21 10.35
N ASN A 178 -11.94 -0.29 9.99
CA ASN A 178 -13.19 0.42 10.21
C ASN A 178 -13.58 0.48 11.69
N PHE A 179 -13.20 -0.52 12.49
CA PHE A 179 -13.38 -0.49 13.94
C PHE A 179 -12.51 0.60 14.57
N GLU A 180 -11.24 0.76 14.16
CA GLU A 180 -10.38 1.84 14.65
C GLU A 180 -10.96 3.23 14.34
N PHE A 181 -11.57 3.41 13.17
CA PHE A 181 -12.27 4.64 12.80
C PHE A 181 -13.36 5.00 13.80
N TRP A 182 -14.26 4.05 14.11
CA TRP A 182 -15.36 4.27 15.05
C TRP A 182 -14.87 4.42 16.49
N GLN A 183 -13.82 3.69 16.87
CA GLN A 183 -13.20 3.81 18.18
C GLN A 183 -12.65 5.23 18.41
N LEU A 184 -11.99 5.81 17.41
CA LEU A 184 -11.48 7.19 17.49
C LEU A 184 -12.61 8.22 17.55
N LEU A 185 -13.69 8.04 16.79
CA LEU A 185 -14.86 8.93 16.89
C LEU A 185 -15.49 8.87 18.28
N GLN A 186 -15.65 7.67 18.82
CA GLN A 186 -16.20 7.45 20.16
C GLN A 186 -15.30 8.04 21.25
N GLN A 187 -13.97 7.93 21.11
CA GLN A 187 -13.00 8.52 22.04
C GLN A 187 -13.17 10.03 22.19
N TYR A 188 -13.55 10.74 21.12
CA TYR A 188 -13.72 12.20 21.11
C TYR A 188 -15.19 12.65 21.10
N LYS A 189 -16.14 11.75 21.38
CA LYS A 189 -17.57 12.05 21.39
C LYS A 189 -17.86 13.29 22.26
N GLY A 190 -18.68 14.20 21.74
CA GLY A 190 -19.04 15.45 22.42
C GLY A 190 -17.95 16.54 22.40
N SER A 191 -16.83 16.33 21.68
CA SER A 191 -15.76 17.33 21.55
C SER A 191 -15.31 17.59 20.11
N ILE A 192 -15.85 16.85 19.14
CA ILE A 192 -15.54 17.03 17.72
C ILE A 192 -16.30 18.25 17.20
N SER A 193 -15.55 19.26 16.74
CA SER A 193 -16.12 20.48 16.15
C SER A 193 -16.18 20.41 14.62
N ASN A 194 -15.43 19.51 14.01
CA ASN A 194 -15.37 19.38 12.57
C ASN A 194 -14.96 17.96 12.14
N ILE A 195 -15.53 17.48 11.04
CA ILE A 195 -15.10 16.27 10.35
C ILE A 195 -14.94 16.59 8.86
N ARG A 196 -13.84 16.10 8.27
CA ARG A 196 -13.55 16.26 6.85
C ARG A 196 -13.33 14.90 6.21
N PHE A 197 -14.04 14.66 5.12
CA PHE A 197 -13.86 13.53 4.23
C PHE A 197 -13.24 14.01 2.92
N GLU A 198 -12.20 13.32 2.46
CA GLU A 198 -11.60 13.50 1.15
C GLU A 198 -11.94 12.25 0.33
N LEU A 199 -12.63 12.44 -0.80
CA LEU A 199 -13.20 11.36 -1.59
C LEU A 199 -12.64 11.43 -3.02
N LEU A 200 -12.10 10.32 -3.51
CA LEU A 200 -11.62 10.21 -4.90
C LEU A 200 -12.77 9.84 -5.85
N ALA A 201 -12.82 10.49 -7.01
CA ALA A 201 -13.88 10.26 -8.00
C ALA A 201 -13.68 8.94 -8.77
N PRO A 202 -14.74 8.35 -9.36
CA PRO A 202 -16.16 8.71 -9.23
C PRO A 202 -16.88 7.71 -8.32
N ASN A 203 -16.78 7.85 -7.00
CA ASN A 203 -17.24 6.80 -6.08
C ASN A 203 -18.31 7.25 -5.09
N MET A 204 -18.99 8.37 -5.33
CA MET A 204 -20.11 8.80 -4.47
C MET A 204 -21.30 7.84 -4.55
N SER A 205 -21.38 7.04 -5.62
CA SER A 205 -22.27 5.89 -5.75
C SER A 205 -22.09 4.83 -4.67
N ASP A 206 -20.85 4.63 -4.21
CA ASP A 206 -20.52 3.60 -3.22
C ASP A 206 -20.80 4.07 -1.78
N VAL A 207 -20.88 5.40 -1.59
CA VAL A 207 -21.14 6.07 -0.32
C VAL A 207 -22.63 6.21 -0.05
N THR A 208 -23.39 6.69 -1.04
CA THR A 208 -24.82 7.02 -0.87
C THR A 208 -25.65 6.42 -1.99
N LYS A 209 -26.56 5.48 -1.67
CA LYS A 209 -27.47 4.86 -2.65
C LYS A 209 -28.34 5.89 -3.39
N ASN A 210 -28.57 7.08 -2.80
CA ASN A 210 -29.54 8.07 -3.30
C ASN A 210 -28.93 9.34 -3.94
N VAL A 211 -27.61 9.57 -3.88
CA VAL A 211 -26.95 10.80 -4.42
C VAL A 211 -25.84 10.44 -5.43
N SER A 212 -26.03 9.31 -6.08
CA SER A 212 -24.96 8.51 -6.69
C SER A 212 -24.58 8.98 -8.10
N GLU A 213 -25.55 9.02 -9.03
CA GLU A 213 -25.23 9.13 -10.46
C GLU A 213 -25.06 10.58 -10.93
N GLN A 214 -25.98 11.48 -10.57
CA GLN A 214 -25.92 12.87 -10.99
C GLN A 214 -24.68 13.60 -10.46
N PHE A 215 -24.25 13.27 -9.25
CA PHE A 215 -23.05 13.85 -8.66
C PHE A 215 -21.78 13.27 -9.29
N ASN A 216 -21.73 11.96 -9.54
CA ASN A 216 -20.64 11.35 -10.30
C ASN A 216 -20.55 11.97 -11.70
N ASP A 217 -21.67 12.14 -12.42
CA ASP A 217 -21.71 12.77 -13.74
C ASP A 217 -21.30 14.24 -13.68
N PHE A 218 -21.71 14.97 -12.63
CA PHE A 218 -21.23 16.32 -12.40
C PHE A 218 -19.71 16.37 -12.20
N GLN A 219 -19.16 15.52 -11.33
CA GLN A 219 -17.70 15.39 -11.13
C GLN A 219 -16.98 15.10 -12.44
N ARG A 220 -17.51 14.19 -13.26
CA ARG A 220 -16.95 13.87 -14.59
C ARG A 220 -16.96 15.09 -15.50
N ARG A 221 -18.08 15.83 -15.58
CA ARG A 221 -18.22 17.03 -16.43
C ARG A 221 -17.28 18.16 -16.04
N ILE A 222 -17.05 18.38 -14.75
CA ILE A 222 -16.15 19.44 -14.27
C ILE A 222 -14.70 18.99 -14.09
N ASN A 223 -14.38 17.74 -14.49
CA ASN A 223 -13.06 17.14 -14.32
C ASN A 223 -12.57 17.12 -12.85
N SER A 224 -13.50 16.94 -11.90
CA SER A 224 -13.17 16.78 -10.49
C SER A 224 -12.70 15.36 -10.21
N THR A 225 -11.45 15.22 -9.76
CA THR A 225 -10.83 13.94 -9.38
C THR A 225 -10.87 13.69 -7.88
N GLN A 226 -11.07 14.75 -7.08
CA GLN A 226 -11.16 14.70 -5.63
C GLN A 226 -12.23 15.68 -5.13
N THR A 227 -13.03 15.24 -4.17
CA THR A 227 -14.03 16.07 -3.48
C THR A 227 -13.74 16.09 -2.00
N THR A 228 -13.80 17.29 -1.39
CA THR A 228 -13.68 17.44 0.06
C THR A 228 -15.05 17.82 0.62
N LEU A 229 -15.56 17.01 1.55
CA LEU A 229 -16.74 17.34 2.34
C LEU A 229 -16.28 17.75 3.73
N ASP A 230 -16.66 18.94 4.15
CA ASP A 230 -16.18 19.57 5.37
C ASP A 230 -17.39 20.03 6.19
N PHE A 231 -17.64 19.34 7.30
CA PHE A 231 -18.78 19.59 8.17
C PHE A 231 -18.29 20.18 9.48
N SER A 232 -18.86 21.32 9.87
CA SER A 232 -18.53 22.04 11.10
C SER A 232 -19.75 22.20 11.98
N SER A 233 -19.57 22.08 13.29
CA SER A 233 -20.55 22.54 14.26
C SER A 233 -20.37 24.04 14.51
N ASP A 234 -21.37 24.66 15.13
CA ASP A 234 -21.22 25.99 15.70
C ASP A 234 -20.14 25.99 16.81
N LYS A 235 -19.58 27.17 17.13
CA LYS A 235 -18.55 27.35 18.18
C LYS A 235 -19.01 26.81 19.53
N ASP A 236 -20.29 26.96 19.84
CA ASP A 236 -20.87 26.57 21.13
C ASP A 236 -21.41 25.13 21.14
N SER A 237 -21.31 24.40 20.02
CA SER A 237 -21.81 23.02 19.88
C SER A 237 -20.76 22.05 19.34
N CYS A 238 -21.11 20.77 19.23
CA CYS A 238 -20.28 19.72 18.64
C CYS A 238 -21.10 18.95 17.60
N LEU A 239 -20.40 18.29 16.68
CA LEU A 239 -21.06 17.44 15.70
C LEU A 239 -21.69 16.21 16.38
N ASN A 240 -22.91 15.88 15.95
CA ASN A 240 -23.54 14.61 16.27
C ASN A 240 -23.21 13.59 15.17
N LEU A 241 -22.30 12.66 15.47
CA LEU A 241 -21.84 11.63 14.56
C LEU A 241 -22.41 10.27 15.02
N ASP A 242 -23.66 9.99 14.66
CA ASP A 242 -24.35 8.74 15.03
C ASP A 242 -23.80 7.56 14.23
N PRO A 243 -23.24 6.51 14.87
CA PRO A 243 -22.78 5.31 14.18
C PRO A 243 -23.84 4.57 13.39
N ASN A 244 -25.14 4.82 13.64
CA ASN A 244 -26.25 4.20 12.92
C ASN A 244 -26.71 5.00 11.68
N ASP A 245 -26.15 6.19 11.45
CA ASP A 245 -26.46 6.98 10.26
C ASP A 245 -25.88 6.31 9.00
N GLU A 246 -26.75 5.93 8.05
CA GLU A 246 -26.36 5.19 6.84
C GLU A 246 -25.37 5.98 5.96
N THR A 247 -25.49 7.31 5.92
CA THR A 247 -24.63 8.18 5.11
C THR A 247 -23.23 8.24 5.72
N LEU A 248 -23.14 8.43 7.04
CA LEU A 248 -21.89 8.44 7.77
C LEU A 248 -21.19 7.08 7.68
N GLN A 249 -21.94 5.97 7.79
CA GLN A 249 -21.41 4.62 7.55
C GLN A 249 -20.86 4.45 6.14
N GLY A 250 -21.55 5.00 5.13
CA GLY A 250 -21.07 5.03 3.75
C GLY A 250 -19.72 5.75 3.61
N PHE A 251 -19.57 6.93 4.22
CA PHE A 251 -18.30 7.67 4.22
C PHE A 251 -17.20 6.95 4.99
N ALA A 252 -17.52 6.38 6.15
CA ALA A 252 -16.58 5.62 6.96
C ALA A 252 -16.05 4.39 6.21
N ARG A 253 -16.95 3.57 5.63
CA ARG A 253 -16.58 2.42 4.82
C ARG A 253 -15.72 2.84 3.63
N TYR A 254 -16.17 3.82 2.86
CA TYR A 254 -15.46 4.25 1.67
C TYR A 254 -14.05 4.77 1.97
N SER A 255 -13.90 5.61 2.99
CA SER A 255 -12.59 6.15 3.40
C SER A 255 -11.65 5.06 3.95
N THR A 256 -12.16 4.16 4.80
CA THR A 256 -11.35 3.07 5.39
C THR A 256 -10.94 2.02 4.36
N GLU A 257 -11.69 1.85 3.27
CA GLU A 257 -11.28 1.04 2.13
C GLU A 257 -10.33 1.76 1.15
N GLY A 258 -9.73 2.88 1.57
CA GLY A 258 -8.76 3.65 0.79
C GLY A 258 -9.37 4.62 -0.21
N GLY A 259 -10.69 4.84 -0.20
CA GLY A 259 -11.37 5.82 -1.05
C GLY A 259 -10.95 7.28 -0.81
N GLY A 260 -10.24 7.53 0.29
CA GLY A 260 -9.54 8.78 0.56
C GLY A 260 -9.36 9.04 2.06
N GLY A 261 -8.96 10.27 2.39
CA GLY A 261 -8.63 10.65 3.76
C GLY A 261 -9.86 10.98 4.60
N THR A 262 -9.79 10.75 5.91
CA THR A 262 -10.73 11.35 6.87
C THR A 262 -9.99 11.92 8.05
N SER A 263 -10.41 13.11 8.50
CA SER A 263 -9.83 13.74 9.70
C SER A 263 -10.85 14.53 10.49
N ILE A 264 -10.67 14.56 11.81
CA ILE A 264 -11.49 15.33 12.75
C ILE A 264 -10.71 16.49 13.37
N GLN A 265 -11.40 17.59 13.63
CA GLN A 265 -10.93 18.64 14.52
C GLN A 265 -11.64 18.48 15.87
N VAL A 266 -10.85 18.39 16.93
CA VAL A 266 -11.33 18.29 18.30
C VAL A 266 -11.14 19.65 18.99
N LYS A 267 -12.12 20.10 19.76
CA LYS A 267 -12.02 21.33 20.55
C LYS A 267 -10.80 21.27 21.49
N GLY A 268 -10.06 22.36 21.56
CA GLY A 268 -8.83 22.45 22.37
C GLY A 268 -7.58 21.82 21.73
N LYS A 269 -7.69 21.08 20.62
CA LYS A 269 -6.53 20.59 19.87
C LYS A 269 -6.20 21.50 18.70
N LYS A 270 -4.92 21.83 18.51
CA LYS A 270 -4.49 22.68 17.39
C LYS A 270 -4.44 21.95 16.04
N LYS A 271 -4.15 20.65 16.06
CA LYS A 271 -4.01 19.82 14.85
C LYS A 271 -5.22 18.91 14.67
N ARG A 272 -5.60 18.69 13.42
CA ARG A 272 -6.57 17.66 13.04
C ARG A 272 -5.99 16.28 13.34
N ILE A 273 -6.86 15.35 13.71
CA ILE A 273 -6.52 13.95 13.92
C ILE A 273 -6.98 13.18 12.68
N ALA A 274 -6.07 12.50 12.00
CA ALA A 274 -6.41 11.63 10.89
C ALA A 274 -7.00 10.31 11.41
N LEU A 275 -8.08 9.85 10.78
CA LEU A 275 -8.77 8.61 11.14
C LEU A 275 -8.35 7.43 10.24
N THR A 276 -7.86 7.72 9.03
CA THR A 276 -7.52 6.71 8.01
C THR A 276 -6.03 6.77 7.62
N GLU A 277 -5.14 6.90 8.61
CA GLU A 277 -3.70 7.05 8.33
C GLU A 277 -2.89 5.75 8.52
N ASN A 278 -3.41 4.80 9.29
CA ASN A 278 -2.71 3.57 9.65
C ASN A 278 -3.21 2.38 8.81
N PRO A 279 -2.45 1.94 7.79
CA PRO A 279 -2.88 0.84 6.95
C PRO A 279 -2.89 -0.51 7.70
N LYS A 280 -3.85 -1.36 7.33
CA LYS A 280 -3.92 -2.76 7.74
C LYS A 280 -2.62 -3.49 7.39
N GLY A 281 -2.28 -4.47 8.21
CA GLY A 281 -1.05 -5.24 8.11
C GLY A 281 -1.35 -6.72 7.88
N VAL A 282 -0.60 -7.36 6.98
CA VAL A 282 -0.58 -8.82 6.79
C VAL A 282 0.82 -9.32 7.10
N ALA A 283 0.93 -10.34 7.94
CA ALA A 283 2.19 -11.00 8.26
C ALA A 283 2.29 -12.32 7.47
N ILE A 284 3.37 -12.50 6.73
CA ILE A 284 3.61 -13.68 5.90
C ILE A 284 4.94 -14.29 6.31
N GLU A 285 4.98 -15.62 6.50
CA GLU A 285 6.23 -16.34 6.69
C GLU A 285 7.06 -16.30 5.40
N GLU A 286 8.29 -15.79 5.46
CA GLU A 286 9.17 -15.57 4.31
C GLU A 286 9.35 -16.83 3.44
N LYS A 287 9.49 -18.00 4.07
CA LYS A 287 9.64 -19.29 3.37
C LYS A 287 8.44 -19.66 2.49
N LEU A 288 7.24 -19.10 2.74
CA LEU A 288 6.04 -19.41 1.97
C LEU A 288 6.02 -18.70 0.62
N ILE A 289 6.82 -17.63 0.46
CA ILE A 289 6.82 -16.82 -0.76
C ILE A 289 8.14 -16.88 -1.52
N LEU A 290 9.13 -17.63 -1.01
CA LEU A 290 10.41 -17.84 -1.67
C LEU A 290 10.45 -19.18 -2.41
N THR A 291 11.08 -19.19 -3.57
CA THR A 291 11.46 -20.42 -4.28
C THR A 291 12.67 -21.07 -3.61
N SER A 292 13.02 -22.28 -4.05
CA SER A 292 14.25 -22.98 -3.65
C SER A 292 15.52 -22.15 -3.90
N ASP A 293 15.49 -21.26 -4.89
CA ASP A 293 16.61 -20.39 -5.28
C ASP A 293 16.57 -19.02 -4.57
N ASN A 294 15.72 -18.87 -3.54
CA ASN A 294 15.44 -17.62 -2.82
C ASN A 294 14.89 -16.48 -3.70
N GLU A 295 14.19 -16.82 -4.79
CA GLU A 295 13.46 -15.83 -5.59
C GLU A 295 12.03 -15.69 -5.10
N ILE A 296 11.44 -14.50 -5.25
CA ILE A 296 10.04 -14.28 -4.85
C ILE A 296 9.11 -14.98 -5.83
N ASN A 297 8.21 -15.81 -5.31
CA ASN A 297 7.16 -16.46 -6.07
C ASN A 297 5.88 -15.62 -6.04
N THR A 298 5.58 -14.93 -7.15
CA THR A 298 4.43 -14.01 -7.25
C THR A 298 3.09 -14.72 -7.08
N ARG A 299 2.98 -15.99 -7.50
CA ARG A 299 1.75 -16.78 -7.31
C ARG A 299 1.51 -17.05 -5.82
N LEU A 300 2.51 -17.53 -5.10
CA LEU A 300 2.39 -17.79 -3.66
C LEU A 300 2.17 -16.48 -2.88
N LEU A 301 2.87 -15.41 -3.25
CA LEU A 301 2.68 -14.09 -2.64
C LEU A 301 1.25 -13.59 -2.82
N ARG A 302 0.66 -13.80 -4.01
CA ARG A 302 -0.75 -13.49 -4.28
C ARG A 302 -1.68 -14.28 -3.36
N GLU A 303 -1.52 -15.60 -3.29
CA GLU A 303 -2.35 -16.49 -2.46
C GLU A 303 -2.31 -16.14 -0.96
N GLN A 304 -1.25 -15.49 -0.49
CA GLN A 304 -1.12 -15.08 0.91
C GLN A 304 -1.65 -13.65 1.17
N LEU A 305 -1.83 -12.82 0.14
CA LEU A 305 -2.23 -11.41 0.27
C LEU A 305 -3.68 -11.13 -0.12
N GLU A 306 -4.28 -11.99 -0.96
CA GLU A 306 -5.69 -11.96 -1.39
C GLU A 306 -6.54 -12.96 -0.60
#